data_AF-A0A917GB30-F1
#
_entry.id   AF-A0A917GB30-F1
#
_cell.length_a   1.000
_cell.length_b   1.000
_cell.length_c   1.000
_cell.angle_alpha   90.00
_cell.angle_beta   90.00
_cell.angle_gamma   90.00
#
_symmetry.space_group_name_H-M   'P 1'
#
loop_
_entity.id
_entity.type
_entity.pdbx_description
1 polymer ?
#
loop_
_entity_poly.entity_id
_entity_poly.type
_entity_poly.pdbx_seq_one_letter_code
_entity_poly.pdbx_strand_id
1 'polypeptide(L)'
;MFEVDINTLFTSKKYKLSEKRLFLTAVVQKTIYSKNIFPKNSDLYNYIYLFESLYKLDEKDKFKPYLYDSRTQLAARICRLIISKDDLEVEKELMEFHAKLYGADSLSNTDKKIKKDNNSSLLKDIINNRNREE
;
A
#
# COMPACT_ATOMS: atom_id res chain seq x y z
N MET A 1 14.90 1.80 -9.66
CA MET A 1 13.89 1.96 -8.60
C MET A 1 14.53 1.42 -7.34
N PHE A 2 14.71 2.23 -6.30
CA PHE A 2 15.38 1.76 -5.07
C PHE A 2 14.52 0.70 -4.40
N GLU A 3 14.99 -0.53 -4.37
CA GLU A 3 14.37 -1.62 -3.64
C GLU A 3 14.78 -1.47 -2.18
N VAL A 4 14.03 -0.64 -1.46
CA VAL A 4 14.26 -0.47 -0.02
C VAL A 4 13.77 -1.73 0.66
N ASP A 5 14.69 -2.47 1.28
CA ASP A 5 14.35 -3.62 2.09
C ASP A 5 13.55 -3.16 3.32
N ILE A 6 12.24 -3.37 3.25
CA ILE A 6 11.28 -2.97 4.29
C ILE A 6 11.60 -3.65 5.63
N ASN A 7 12.16 -4.86 5.61
CA ASN A 7 12.58 -5.55 6.82
C ASN A 7 13.74 -4.81 7.50
N THR A 8 14.72 -4.34 6.74
CA THR A 8 15.83 -3.55 7.31
C THR A 8 15.36 -2.21 7.88
N LEU A 9 14.34 -1.58 7.29
CA LEU A 9 13.77 -0.34 7.82
C LEU A 9 13.15 -0.54 9.21
N PHE A 10 12.37 -1.61 9.41
CA PHE A 10 11.67 -1.85 10.66
C PHE A 10 12.55 -2.44 11.76
N THR A 11 13.55 -3.25 11.41
CA THR A 11 14.46 -3.88 12.39
C THR A 11 15.63 -2.97 12.80
N SER A 12 15.97 -1.97 11.98
CA SER A 12 17.08 -1.06 12.26
C SER A 12 16.94 -0.32 13.60
N LYS A 13 18.01 -0.29 14.38
CA LYS A 13 18.11 0.52 15.62
C LYS A 13 18.38 2.00 15.35
N LYS A 14 18.63 2.38 14.09
CA LYS A 14 18.92 3.76 13.69
C LYS A 14 17.72 4.69 13.86
N TYR A 15 16.51 4.15 13.71
CA TYR A 15 15.29 4.92 13.70
C TYR A 15 14.54 4.77 15.03
N LYS A 16 14.05 5.89 15.54
CA LYS A 16 13.11 5.94 16.66
C LYS A 16 11.78 5.33 16.24
N LEU A 17 10.99 4.92 17.22
CA LEU A 17 9.69 4.31 16.98
C LEU A 17 8.74 5.24 16.19
N SER A 18 8.71 6.53 16.52
CA SER A 18 7.90 7.52 15.80
C SER A 18 8.28 7.63 14.30
N GLU A 19 9.56 7.50 13.98
CA GLU A 19 10.05 7.47 12.59
C GLU A 19 9.65 6.16 11.90
N LYS A 20 9.71 5.03 12.62
CA LYS A 20 9.22 3.74 12.11
C LYS A 20 7.72 3.74 11.83
N ARG A 21 6.92 4.45 12.63
CA ARG A 21 5.49 4.67 12.35
C ARG A 21 5.27 5.45 11.04
N LEU A 22 6.09 6.47 10.79
CA LEU A 22 6.03 7.20 9.53
C LEU A 22 6.36 6.28 8.35
N PHE A 23 7.38 5.43 8.49
CA PHE A 23 7.70 4.41 7.48
C PHE A 23 6.56 3.40 7.31
N LEU A 24 5.96 2.92 8.39
CA LEU A 24 4.80 2.03 8.33
C LEU A 24 3.67 2.67 7.55
N THR A 25 3.36 3.95 7.82
CA THR A 25 2.32 4.70 7.12
C THR A 25 2.61 4.79 5.62
N ALA A 26 3.85 5.10 5.24
CA ALA A 26 4.28 5.15 3.85
C ALA A 26 4.21 3.78 3.16
N VAL A 27 4.60 2.71 3.87
CA VAL A 27 4.52 1.32 3.37
C VAL A 27 3.07 0.92 3.15
N VAL A 28 2.19 1.14 4.12
CA VAL A 28 0.74 0.86 4.02
C VAL A 28 0.13 1.61 2.84
N GLN A 29 0.45 2.90 2.69
CA GLN A 29 -0.02 3.70 1.56
C GLN A 29 0.46 3.12 0.22
N LYS A 30 1.74 2.74 0.12
CA LYS A 30 2.30 2.05 -1.06
C LYS A 30 1.59 0.71 -1.32
N THR A 31 1.30 -0.06 -0.28
CA THR A 31 0.61 -1.36 -0.39
C THR A 31 -0.81 -1.18 -0.92
N ILE A 32 -1.59 -0.25 -0.38
CA ILE A 32 -2.97 0.04 -0.82
C ILE A 32 -3.02 0.50 -2.29
N TYR A 33 -2.07 1.34 -2.70
CA TYR A 33 -2.01 1.84 -4.08
C TYR A 33 -1.37 0.87 -5.08
N SER A 34 -0.76 -0.21 -4.62
CA SER A 34 -0.12 -1.19 -5.50
C SER A 34 -1.18 -1.96 -6.29
N LYS A 35 -1.28 -1.69 -7.59
CA LYS A 35 -2.10 -2.48 -8.52
C LYS A 35 -1.54 -3.88 -8.78
N ASN A 36 -0.27 -4.10 -8.46
CA ASN A 36 0.35 -5.43 -8.56
C ASN A 36 -0.09 -6.34 -7.41
N ILE A 37 -0.28 -5.77 -6.21
CA ILE A 37 -0.75 -6.51 -5.02
C ILE A 37 -2.28 -6.60 -5.05
N PHE A 38 -2.96 -5.48 -5.33
CA PHE A 38 -4.42 -5.38 -5.38
C PHE A 38 -4.86 -4.83 -6.73
N PRO A 39 -5.15 -5.69 -7.73
CA PRO A 39 -5.62 -5.24 -9.03
C PRO A 39 -6.95 -4.47 -8.97
N LYS A 40 -7.87 -4.87 -8.09
CA LYS A 40 -9.18 -4.23 -7.87
C LYS A 40 -9.31 -3.71 -6.44
N ASN A 41 -10.20 -2.75 -6.23
CA ASN A 41 -10.40 -2.21 -4.88
C ASN A 41 -11.07 -3.23 -3.94
N SER A 42 -11.91 -4.11 -4.49
CA SER A 42 -12.48 -5.25 -3.76
C SER A 42 -11.41 -6.15 -3.14
N ASP A 43 -10.23 -6.20 -3.73
CA ASP A 43 -9.17 -7.09 -3.23
C ASP A 43 -8.55 -6.55 -1.93
N LEU A 44 -8.84 -5.27 -1.58
CA LEU A 44 -8.40 -4.65 -0.33
C LEU A 44 -9.20 -5.10 0.89
N TYR A 45 -10.37 -5.73 0.75
CA TYR A 45 -11.23 -6.08 1.89
C TYR A 45 -10.47 -6.86 2.98
N ASN A 46 -9.78 -7.95 2.60
CA ASN A 46 -9.05 -8.77 3.54
C ASN A 46 -7.87 -8.02 4.19
N TYR A 47 -7.20 -7.17 3.41
CA TYR A 47 -6.09 -6.36 3.90
C TYR A 47 -6.56 -5.30 4.89
N ILE A 48 -7.69 -4.64 4.63
CA ILE A 48 -8.26 -3.63 5.54
C ILE A 48 -8.83 -4.30 6.80
N TYR A 49 -9.46 -5.47 6.66
CA TYR A 49 -9.98 -6.25 7.79
C TYR A 49 -8.90 -6.62 8.82
N LEU A 50 -7.65 -6.80 8.38
CA LEU A 50 -6.50 -6.95 9.29
C LEU A 50 -6.40 -5.76 10.26
N PHE A 51 -6.47 -4.53 9.76
CA PHE A 51 -6.41 -3.34 10.61
C PHE A 51 -7.60 -3.25 11.55
N GLU A 52 -8.80 -3.56 11.07
CA GLU A 52 -10.01 -3.57 11.90
C GLU A 52 -9.89 -4.55 13.06
N SER A 53 -9.33 -5.73 12.77
CA SER A 53 -9.13 -6.80 13.75
C SER A 53 -8.07 -6.43 14.77
N LEU A 54 -6.92 -5.93 14.33
CA LEU A 54 -5.81 -5.57 15.21
C LEU A 54 -6.14 -4.39 16.11
N TYR A 55 -6.78 -3.34 15.57
CA TYR A 55 -7.23 -2.18 16.35
C TYR A 55 -8.54 -2.44 17.11
N LYS A 56 -9.13 -3.64 17.00
CA LYS A 56 -10.37 -4.06 17.66
C LYS A 56 -11.48 -3.02 17.49
N LEU A 57 -11.72 -2.60 16.24
CA LEU A 57 -12.72 -1.58 15.95
C LEU A 57 -14.14 -2.07 16.26
N ASP A 58 -14.91 -1.22 16.93
CA ASP A 58 -16.35 -1.41 17.11
C ASP A 58 -17.04 -1.48 15.73
N GLU A 59 -18.19 -2.17 15.62
CA GLU A 59 -18.93 -2.26 14.35
C GLU A 59 -19.24 -0.90 13.72
N LYS A 60 -19.53 0.11 14.55
CA LYS A 60 -19.80 1.48 14.08
C LYS A 60 -18.58 2.14 13.41
N ASP A 61 -17.38 1.73 13.80
CA ASP A 61 -16.10 2.31 13.37
C ASP A 61 -15.42 1.48 12.28
N LYS A 62 -15.95 0.28 11.97
CA LYS A 62 -15.51 -0.52 10.83
C LYS A 62 -15.72 0.19 9.50
N PHE A 63 -14.89 -0.16 8.53
CA PHE A 63 -14.90 0.40 7.20
C PHE A 63 -16.10 -0.13 6.42
N LYS A 64 -17.06 0.76 6.19
CA LYS A 64 -18.28 0.45 5.44
C LYS A 64 -17.95 0.09 3.97
N PRO A 65 -18.76 -0.75 3.32
CA PRO A 65 -18.50 -1.23 1.96
C PRO A 65 -18.25 -0.13 0.91
N TYR A 66 -18.98 0.99 0.99
CA TYR A 66 -18.83 2.11 0.06
C TYR A 66 -17.44 2.79 0.13
N LEU A 67 -16.68 2.60 1.22
CA LEU A 67 -15.35 3.19 1.33
C LEU A 67 -14.36 2.52 0.37
N TYR A 68 -14.63 1.28 -0.01
CA TYR A 68 -13.79 0.52 -0.92
C TYR A 68 -13.91 1.01 -2.37
N ASP A 69 -14.86 1.89 -2.68
CA ASP A 69 -14.94 2.51 -4.01
C ASP A 69 -13.76 3.45 -4.29
N SER A 70 -13.09 3.96 -3.23
CA SER A 70 -11.95 4.86 -3.36
C SER A 70 -10.75 4.40 -2.55
N ARG A 71 -9.70 3.91 -3.25
CA ARG A 71 -8.41 3.56 -2.62
C ARG A 71 -7.79 4.73 -1.87
N THR A 72 -7.94 5.94 -2.40
CA THR A 72 -7.37 7.15 -1.81
C THR A 72 -8.04 7.47 -0.47
N GLN A 73 -9.36 7.30 -0.40
CA GLN A 73 -10.11 7.48 0.84
C GLN A 73 -9.78 6.40 1.87
N LEU A 74 -9.68 5.14 1.45
CA LEU A 74 -9.23 4.04 2.30
C LEU A 74 -7.84 4.29 2.88
N ALA A 75 -6.86 4.62 2.02
CA ALA A 75 -5.49 4.88 2.43
C ALA A 75 -5.44 6.01 3.46
N ALA A 76 -6.11 7.14 3.21
CA ALA A 76 -6.14 8.26 4.15
C ALA A 76 -6.73 7.87 5.51
N ARG A 77 -7.81 7.08 5.53
CA ARG A 77 -8.45 6.64 6.78
C ARG A 77 -7.58 5.66 7.56
N ILE A 78 -6.95 4.70 6.89
CA ILE A 78 -6.04 3.74 7.55
C ILE A 78 -4.80 4.45 8.08
N CYS A 79 -4.19 5.35 7.30
CA CYS A 79 -3.05 6.13 7.77
C CYS A 79 -3.43 6.95 9.00
N ARG A 80 -4.62 7.58 8.99
CA ARG A 80 -5.13 8.29 10.16
C ARG A 80 -5.35 7.35 11.35
N LEU A 81 -5.88 6.14 11.13
CA LEU A 81 -6.08 5.15 12.19
C LEU A 81 -4.76 4.80 12.88
N ILE A 82 -3.71 4.50 12.10
CA ILE A 82 -2.36 4.19 12.60
C ILE A 82 -1.83 5.34 13.45
N ILE A 83 -1.89 6.56 12.92
CA ILE A 83 -1.36 7.75 13.61
C ILE A 83 -2.15 8.08 14.88
N SER A 84 -3.48 7.92 14.87
CA SER A 84 -4.36 8.39 15.94
C SER A 84 -4.46 7.42 17.11
N LYS A 85 -4.37 6.12 16.86
CA LYS A 85 -4.47 5.10 17.92
C LYS A 85 -3.18 4.94 18.69
N ASP A 86 -2.02 5.12 18.04
CA ASP A 86 -0.70 5.06 18.69
C ASP A 86 -0.53 3.78 19.54
N ASP A 87 -0.84 2.63 18.94
CA ASP A 87 -0.75 1.32 19.60
C ASP A 87 0.53 0.61 19.16
N LEU A 88 1.48 0.53 20.07
CA LEU A 88 2.83 0.04 19.83
C LEU A 88 2.86 -1.46 19.51
N GLU A 89 1.96 -2.26 20.12
CA GLU A 89 1.90 -3.71 19.87
C GLU A 89 1.33 -3.97 18.48
N VAL A 90 0.23 -3.31 18.15
CA VAL A 90 -0.39 -3.38 16.81
C VAL A 90 0.58 -2.89 15.74
N GLU A 91 1.30 -1.79 15.98
CA GLU A 91 2.29 -1.26 15.04
C GLU A 91 3.43 -2.26 14.77
N LYS A 92 3.92 -2.96 15.79
CA LYS A 92 4.93 -4.01 15.61
C LYS A 92 4.40 -5.16 14.77
N GLU A 93 3.20 -5.63 15.07
CA GLU A 93 2.57 -6.71 14.31
C GLU A 93 2.35 -6.32 12.84
N LEU A 94 1.90 -5.09 12.59
CA LEU A 94 1.79 -4.54 11.25
C LEU A 94 3.15 -4.43 10.55
N MET A 95 4.21 -4.00 11.24
CA MET A 95 5.57 -3.94 10.67
C MET A 95 6.06 -5.34 10.29
N GLU A 96 5.87 -6.34 11.15
CA GLU A 96 6.22 -7.73 10.86
C GLU A 96 5.43 -8.30 9.68
N PHE A 97 4.12 -8.03 9.61
CA PHE A 97 3.28 -8.41 8.49
C PHE A 97 3.83 -7.86 7.17
N HIS A 98 4.15 -6.55 7.12
CA HIS A 98 4.66 -5.94 5.90
C HIS A 98 6.09 -6.39 5.56
N ALA A 99 6.94 -6.64 6.56
CA ALA A 99 8.26 -7.23 6.33
C ALA A 99 8.14 -8.61 5.67
N LYS A 100 7.20 -9.44 6.12
CA LYS A 100 6.91 -10.75 5.51
C LYS A 100 6.32 -10.61 4.10
N LEU A 101 5.34 -9.72 3.93
CA LEU A 101 4.68 -9.49 2.64
C LEU A 101 5.70 -9.14 1.54
N TYR A 102 6.59 -8.18 1.83
CA TYR A 102 7.60 -7.74 0.87
C TYR A 102 8.86 -8.62 0.83
N GLY A 103 9.14 -9.37 1.90
CA GLY A 103 10.22 -10.36 1.92
C GLY A 103 9.87 -11.66 1.19
N ALA A 104 8.59 -12.02 1.09
CA ALA A 104 8.13 -13.17 0.31
C ALA A 104 8.24 -12.91 -1.20
N ASP A 105 8.02 -11.67 -1.64
CA ASP A 105 8.09 -11.26 -3.05
C ASP A 105 9.52 -11.32 -3.64
N SER A 106 10.57 -11.37 -2.81
CA SER A 106 11.95 -11.58 -3.30
C SER A 106 12.27 -13.03 -3.67
N LEU A 107 11.42 -14.00 -3.30
CA LEU A 107 11.60 -15.43 -3.60
C LEU A 107 10.74 -15.92 -4.78
N SER A 108 9.74 -15.16 -5.24
CA SER A 108 8.79 -15.59 -6.29
C SER A 108 8.88 -14.82 -7.61
N ASN A 109 9.75 -13.83 -7.75
CA ASN A 109 9.79 -12.94 -8.93
C ASN A 109 10.87 -13.26 -9.98
N THR A 110 11.55 -14.41 -9.92
CA THR A 110 12.46 -14.81 -11.01
C THR A 110 11.77 -15.35 -12.26
N ASP A 111 10.48 -15.70 -12.23
CA ASP A 111 9.86 -16.43 -13.36
C ASP A 111 8.50 -15.91 -13.84
N LYS A 112 8.32 -14.58 -14.00
CA LYS A 112 7.35 -14.06 -15.00
C LYS A 112 7.90 -12.84 -15.72
N LYS A 113 8.70 -13.11 -16.77
CA LYS A 113 8.86 -12.20 -17.92
C LYS A 113 7.48 -11.77 -18.41
N ILE A 114 7.03 -10.59 -18.02
CA ILE A 114 5.96 -9.90 -18.73
C ILE A 114 6.56 -9.46 -20.06
N LYS A 115 6.20 -10.18 -21.13
CA LYS A 115 6.40 -9.73 -22.50
C LYS A 115 5.75 -8.35 -22.62
N LYS A 116 6.59 -7.38 -22.98
CA LYS A 116 6.24 -6.03 -23.36
C LYS A 116 5.46 -6.12 -24.67
N ASP A 117 4.17 -5.76 -24.65
CA ASP A 117 3.41 -5.48 -25.87
C ASP A 117 2.96 -4.03 -25.93
N ASN A 118 2.89 -3.54 -27.17
CA ASN A 118 3.20 -2.19 -27.59
C ASN A 118 2.08 -1.14 -27.40
N ASN A 119 2.51 0.05 -26.95
CA ASN A 119 2.12 1.39 -27.43
C ASN A 119 0.62 1.69 -27.74
N SER A 120 -0.06 2.31 -26.78
CA SER A 120 -0.63 3.65 -26.98
C SER A 120 -0.74 4.36 -25.61
N SER A 121 0.26 5.18 -25.30
CA SER A 121 0.18 6.06 -24.14
C SER A 121 -0.71 7.24 -24.51
N LEU A 122 -1.73 7.53 -23.68
CA LEU A 122 -2.60 8.72 -23.74
C LEU A 122 -1.82 10.02 -24.03
N LEU A 123 -0.56 10.10 -23.62
CA LEU A 123 0.31 11.24 -23.89
C LEU A 123 0.66 11.40 -25.38
N LYS A 124 0.79 10.30 -26.15
CA LYS A 124 1.01 10.36 -27.60
C LYS A 124 -0.22 10.87 -28.35
N ASP A 125 -1.41 10.50 -27.88
CA ASP A 125 -2.68 10.92 -28.50
C ASP A 125 -2.93 12.43 -28.28
N ILE A 126 -2.53 12.96 -27.11
CA ILE A 126 -2.62 14.40 -26.81
C ILE A 126 -1.61 15.22 -27.63
N ILE A 127 -0.40 14.69 -27.85
CA ILE A 127 0.62 15.38 -28.67
C ILE A 127 0.21 15.41 -30.15
N ASN A 128 -0.36 14.32 -30.67
CA ASN A 128 -0.76 14.23 -32.08
C ASN A 128 -1.99 15.06 -32.42
N ASN A 129 -2.91 15.29 -31.47
CA ASN A 129 -4.08 16.14 -31.70
C ASN A 129 -3.76 17.64 -31.68
N ARG A 130 -2.65 18.07 -31.07
CA ARG A 130 -2.23 19.48 -31.09
C ARG A 130 -1.62 19.93 -32.41
N ASN A 131 -1.04 19.02 -33.18
CA ASN A 131 -0.37 19.34 -34.45
C ASN A 131 -1.33 19.30 -35.67
N ARG A 132 -2.65 19.16 -35.44
CA ARG A 132 -3.68 19.10 -36.51
C ARG A 132 -4.52 20.38 -36.63
N GLU A 133 -4.24 21.39 -35.79
CA GLU A 133 -4.95 22.68 -35.78
C GLU A 133 -4.09 23.85 -36.31
N GLU A 134 -3.01 23.55 -37.05
CA GLU A 134 -2.26 24.53 -37.86
C GLU A 134 -2.40 24.23 -39.35
#